data_AF-A0A924MP04-F1
#
_entry.id   AF-A0A924MP04-F1
#
_cell.length_a   1.000
_cell.length_b   1.000
_cell.length_c   1.000
_cell.angle_alpha   90.00
_cell.angle_beta   90.00
_cell.angle_gamma   90.00
#
_symmetry.space_group_name_H-M   'P 1'
#
loop_
_entity.id
_entity.type
_entity.pdbx_description
1 polymer ?
#
loop_
_entity_poly.entity_id
_entity_poly.type
_entity_poly.pdbx_seq_one_letter_code
_entity_poly.pdbx_strand_id
1 'polypeptide(L)'
;MESAKEFAARLGELLKGIDIAMLTTIGDAGYPVSRPLSTQDASYDGEVIWFMTEGDSPKVGEIRSHPKVNLGYASKDRNVYLSIVGDARVLRDQVKIDELWSDALKAFFPEGKDDPNLVLLEVRVRTAEYWEGPSSLIGKLLTFVVARATGNQEVLGENRILDMTGTRTTLRSPPSSAQAKRAGRKAPKKSGPPVVKPVARKTVKKTASKAPASKATKPATKKAAKKTRARRK
;
A
#
# COMPACT_ATOMS: atom_id res chain seq x y z
N MET A 1 1.65 -17.01 24.39
CA MET A 1 2.69 -17.76 23.64
C MET A 1 2.06 -18.60 22.54
N GLU A 2 1.00 -19.36 22.83
CA GLU A 2 0.30 -20.16 21.81
C GLU A 2 -0.41 -19.31 20.73
N SER A 3 -1.12 -18.25 21.13
CA SER A 3 -1.79 -17.32 20.20
C SER A 3 -0.84 -16.61 19.22
N ALA A 4 0.36 -16.25 19.67
CA ALA A 4 1.38 -15.61 18.83
C ALA A 4 1.95 -16.60 17.79
N LYS A 5 2.10 -17.87 18.17
CA LYS A 5 2.54 -18.94 17.26
C LYS A 5 1.48 -19.26 16.21
N GLU A 6 0.20 -19.28 16.61
CA GLU A 6 -0.92 -19.44 15.67
C GLU A 6 -1.02 -18.27 14.69
N PHE A 7 -0.86 -17.04 15.19
CA PHE A 7 -0.78 -15.83 14.36
C PHE A 7 0.34 -15.96 13.32
N ALA A 8 1.55 -16.31 13.78
CA ALA A 8 2.73 -16.47 12.93
C ALA A 8 2.50 -17.51 11.83
N ALA A 9 2.00 -18.68 12.21
CA ALA A 9 1.71 -19.76 11.27
C ALA A 9 0.65 -19.34 10.23
N ARG A 10 -0.44 -18.70 10.67
CA ARG A 10 -1.50 -18.27 9.76
C ARG A 10 -1.02 -17.19 8.80
N LEU A 11 -0.28 -16.19 9.29
CA LEU A 11 0.27 -15.13 8.45
C LEU A 11 1.30 -15.68 7.46
N GLY A 12 2.16 -16.62 7.90
CA GLY A 12 3.10 -17.31 7.03
C GLY A 12 2.41 -18.04 5.86
N GLU A 13 1.34 -18.79 6.12
CA GLU A 13 0.57 -19.47 5.06
C GLU A 13 -0.08 -18.50 4.07
N LEU A 14 -0.58 -17.37 4.58
CA LEU A 14 -1.17 -16.32 3.74
C LEU A 14 -0.12 -15.64 2.86
N LEU A 15 1.10 -15.42 3.36
CA LEU A 15 2.20 -14.82 2.60
C LEU A 15 2.84 -15.78 1.60
N LYS A 16 2.81 -17.08 1.87
CA LYS A 16 3.48 -18.13 1.08
C LYS A 16 3.27 -17.97 -0.43
N GLY A 17 4.36 -17.79 -1.17
CA GLY A 17 4.33 -17.66 -2.63
C GLY A 17 3.83 -16.29 -3.14
N ILE A 18 3.72 -15.28 -2.28
CA ILE A 18 3.59 -13.87 -2.69
C ILE A 18 4.91 -13.16 -2.38
N ASP A 19 5.75 -12.99 -3.40
CA ASP A 19 7.04 -12.32 -3.26
C ASP A 19 6.87 -10.80 -3.03
N ILE A 20 6.07 -10.16 -3.89
CA ILE A 20 5.98 -8.70 -3.93
C ILE A 20 4.97 -8.17 -2.91
N ALA A 21 5.46 -7.31 -2.03
CA ALA A 21 4.68 -6.45 -1.16
C ALA A 21 4.60 -5.03 -1.74
N MET A 22 3.43 -4.40 -1.66
CA MET A 22 3.28 -2.96 -1.83
C MET A 22 3.53 -2.28 -0.49
N LEU A 23 4.76 -1.79 -0.27
CA LEU A 23 5.11 -1.02 0.92
C LEU A 23 4.56 0.39 0.80
N THR A 24 3.75 0.78 1.78
CA THR A 24 3.17 2.12 1.92
C THR A 24 3.79 2.85 3.10
N THR A 25 4.39 4.00 2.82
CA THR A 25 4.97 4.95 3.80
C THR A 25 4.26 6.29 3.71
N ILE A 26 4.55 7.21 4.63
CA ILE A 26 4.09 8.60 4.55
C ILE A 26 5.18 9.44 3.85
N GLY A 27 4.87 9.92 2.65
CA GLY A 27 5.77 10.81 1.91
C GLY A 27 5.85 12.22 2.51
N ASP A 28 6.82 13.02 2.06
CA ASP A 28 7.10 14.36 2.60
C ASP A 28 5.89 15.32 2.54
N ALA A 29 4.99 15.13 1.58
CA ALA A 29 3.76 15.90 1.45
C ALA A 29 2.64 15.45 2.41
N GLY A 30 2.91 14.47 3.29
CA GLY A 30 1.95 13.90 4.24
C GLY A 30 0.98 12.88 3.64
N TYR A 31 1.12 12.54 2.36
CA TYR A 31 0.29 11.54 1.68
C TYR A 31 0.94 10.15 1.72
N PRO A 32 0.13 9.07 1.76
CA PRO A 32 0.65 7.73 1.63
C PRO A 32 1.21 7.50 0.23
N VAL A 33 2.39 6.88 0.14
CA VAL A 33 3.05 6.52 -1.12
C VAL A 33 3.37 5.04 -1.09
N SER A 34 2.91 4.30 -2.10
CA SER A 34 3.05 2.85 -2.17
C SER A 34 4.00 2.43 -3.29
N ARG A 35 4.84 1.42 -3.03
CA ARG A 35 5.86 0.94 -3.97
C ARG A 35 6.15 -0.56 -3.79
N PRO A 36 6.42 -1.29 -4.87
CA PRO A 36 6.71 -2.72 -4.79
C PRO A 36 8.09 -2.96 -4.17
N LEU A 37 8.18 -3.93 -3.26
CA LEU A 37 9.44 -4.54 -2.79
C LEU A 37 9.28 -6.06 -2.74
N SER A 38 10.37 -6.77 -3.02
CA SER A 38 10.46 -8.22 -2.84
C SER A 38 10.71 -8.54 -1.37
N THR A 39 9.85 -9.37 -0.81
CA THR A 39 9.95 -9.88 0.55
C THR A 39 11.09 -10.88 0.60
N GLN A 40 12.04 -10.70 1.52
CA GLN A 40 13.14 -11.66 1.66
C GLN A 40 12.63 -12.87 2.45
N ASP A 41 12.38 -13.96 1.74
CA ASP A 41 11.82 -15.19 2.27
C ASP A 41 12.90 -16.10 2.85
N ALA A 42 12.72 -16.49 4.11
CA ALA A 42 13.45 -17.60 4.73
C ALA A 42 12.58 -18.36 5.75
N SER A 43 11.25 -18.28 5.67
CA SER A 43 10.27 -18.54 6.74
C SER A 43 10.04 -17.34 7.66
N TYR A 44 8.85 -16.73 7.54
CA TYR A 44 8.37 -15.75 8.50
C TYR A 44 8.32 -16.40 9.89
N ASP A 45 9.19 -15.94 10.79
CA ASP A 45 9.36 -16.46 12.16
C ASP A 45 8.25 -15.98 13.12
N GLY A 46 7.38 -15.10 12.65
CA GLY A 46 6.21 -14.64 13.37
C GLY A 46 6.22 -13.17 13.75
N GLU A 47 7.36 -12.49 13.66
CA GLU A 47 7.49 -11.12 14.18
C GLU A 47 7.86 -10.08 13.12
N VAL A 48 8.75 -10.43 12.19
CA VAL A 48 9.36 -9.45 11.28
C VAL A 48 9.27 -9.88 9.82
N ILE A 49 8.91 -8.94 8.97
CA ILE A 49 9.03 -9.06 7.51
C ILE A 49 10.24 -8.24 7.06
N TRP A 50 11.12 -8.88 6.29
CA TRP A 50 12.38 -8.29 5.85
C TRP A 50 12.34 -7.90 4.37
N PHE A 51 12.94 -6.76 4.06
CA PHE A 51 13.22 -6.31 2.69
C PHE A 51 14.66 -5.83 2.59
N MET A 52 15.24 -5.92 1.39
CA MET A 52 16.49 -5.21 1.06
C MET A 52 16.16 -3.99 0.20
N THR A 53 16.83 -2.88 0.47
CA THR A 53 16.66 -1.66 -0.31
C THR A 53 17.93 -0.80 -0.27
N GLU A 54 17.99 0.21 -1.14
CA GLU A 54 19.04 1.21 -1.16
C GLU A 54 18.84 2.23 -0.03
N GLY A 55 19.90 2.53 0.71
CA GLY A 55 19.93 3.39 1.89
C GLY A 55 19.67 4.87 1.59
N ASP A 56 19.95 5.30 0.37
CA ASP A 56 19.68 6.64 -0.16
C ASP A 56 18.28 6.78 -0.79
N SER A 57 17.50 5.70 -0.84
CA SER A 57 16.17 5.76 -1.45
C SER A 57 15.18 6.60 -0.62
N PRO A 58 14.22 7.32 -1.25
CA PRO A 58 13.31 8.23 -0.53
C PRO A 58 12.56 7.58 0.63
N LYS A 59 12.18 6.31 0.47
CA LYS A 59 11.47 5.53 1.50
C LYS A 59 12.23 5.44 2.82
N VAL A 60 13.56 5.45 2.78
CA VAL A 60 14.40 5.37 3.98
C VAL A 60 14.25 6.65 4.81
N GLY A 61 14.26 7.82 4.18
CA GLY A 61 14.01 9.10 4.84
C GLY A 61 12.59 9.20 5.41
N GLU A 62 11.60 8.77 4.61
CA GLU A 62 10.19 8.72 5.01
C GLU A 62 9.99 7.84 6.25
N ILE A 63 10.59 6.63 6.28
CA ILE A 63 10.46 5.66 7.39
C ILE A 63 11.17 6.17 8.65
N ARG A 64 12.36 6.78 8.52
CA ARG A 64 13.06 7.38 9.66
C ARG A 64 12.23 8.48 10.33
N SER A 65 11.45 9.23 9.54
CA SER A 65 10.58 10.28 10.03
C SER A 65 9.25 9.75 10.56
N HIS A 66 8.70 8.73 9.88
CA HIS A 66 7.40 8.12 10.15
C HIS A 66 7.51 6.60 10.06
N PRO A 67 7.81 5.88 11.16
CA PRO A 67 8.08 4.44 11.13
C PRO A 67 6.81 3.60 10.91
N LYS A 68 5.61 4.18 10.97
CA LYS A 68 4.36 3.43 10.80
C LYS A 68 4.09 3.18 9.32
N VAL A 69 4.05 1.91 8.93
CA VAL A 69 3.89 1.50 7.53
C VAL A 69 2.74 0.52 7.35
N ASN A 70 2.35 0.34 6.09
CA ASN A 70 1.47 -0.74 5.68
C ASN A 70 2.11 -1.56 4.56
N LEU A 71 1.92 -2.87 4.59
CA LEU A 71 2.30 -3.79 3.51
C LEU A 71 1.03 -4.38 2.90
N GLY A 72 0.83 -4.15 1.61
CA GLY A 72 -0.23 -4.76 0.83
C GLY A 72 0.27 -5.96 0.04
N TYR A 73 -0.38 -7.11 0.16
CA TYR A 73 -0.10 -8.30 -0.66
C TYR A 73 -1.36 -8.72 -1.41
N ALA A 74 -1.18 -9.23 -2.63
CA ALA A 74 -2.27 -9.73 -3.45
C ALA A 74 -1.84 -10.94 -4.27
N SER A 75 -2.63 -12.01 -4.19
CA SER A 75 -2.51 -13.19 -5.03
C SER A 75 -3.85 -13.46 -5.70
N LYS A 76 -3.97 -13.06 -6.97
CA LYS A 76 -5.19 -13.28 -7.75
C LYS A 76 -5.49 -14.78 -7.92
N ASP A 77 -4.46 -15.58 -8.13
CA ASP A 77 -4.61 -17.01 -8.40
C ASP A 77 -5.06 -17.78 -7.15
N ARG A 78 -4.52 -17.42 -5.98
CA ARG A 78 -4.98 -17.97 -4.70
C ARG A 78 -6.23 -17.30 -4.16
N ASN A 79 -6.67 -16.19 -4.75
CA ASN A 79 -7.76 -15.34 -4.27
C ASN A 79 -7.52 -14.88 -2.82
N VAL A 80 -6.30 -14.41 -2.53
CA VAL A 80 -5.85 -13.96 -1.21
C VAL A 80 -5.34 -12.52 -1.30
N TYR A 81 -5.79 -11.66 -0.38
CA TYR A 81 -5.39 -10.26 -0.27
C TYR A 81 -5.09 -9.94 1.19
N LEU A 82 -3.98 -9.25 1.46
CA LEU A 82 -3.52 -8.96 2.81
C LEU A 82 -3.15 -7.48 2.95
N SER A 83 -3.46 -6.92 4.11
CA SER A 83 -3.04 -5.61 4.56
C SER A 83 -2.40 -5.76 5.94
N ILE A 84 -1.09 -5.55 6.02
CA ILE A 84 -0.31 -5.70 7.25
C ILE A 84 0.10 -4.33 7.76
N VAL A 85 -0.27 -4.00 8.99
CA VAL A 85 0.19 -2.80 9.69
C VAL A 85 1.43 -3.17 10.50
N GLY A 86 2.47 -2.36 10.42
CA GLY A 86 3.71 -2.60 11.14
C GLY A 86 4.49 -1.34 11.47
N ASP A 87 5.49 -1.50 12.33
CA ASP A 87 6.52 -0.50 12.57
C ASP A 87 7.79 -0.88 11.80
N ALA A 88 8.26 0.05 10.98
CA ALA A 88 9.42 -0.09 10.13
C ALA A 88 10.67 0.52 10.76
N ARG A 89 11.80 -0.16 10.56
CA ARG A 89 13.13 0.35 10.90
C ARG A 89 14.11 0.04 9.77
N VAL A 90 14.99 0.99 9.49
CA VAL A 90 16.10 0.79 8.55
C VAL A 90 17.38 0.59 9.35
N LEU A 91 18.09 -0.49 9.07
CA LEU A 91 19.36 -0.83 9.72
C LEU A 91 20.30 -1.52 8.74
N ARG A 92 21.58 -1.58 9.10
CA ARG A 92 22.55 -2.44 8.44
C ARG A 92 22.99 -3.50 9.43
N ASP A 93 22.72 -4.75 9.09
CA ASP A 93 23.14 -5.93 9.84
C ASP A 93 23.70 -6.93 8.85
N GLN A 94 25.04 -7.08 8.83
CA GLN A 94 25.72 -7.92 7.85
C GLN A 94 25.38 -9.41 8.05
N VAL A 95 25.16 -9.85 9.29
CA VAL A 95 24.80 -11.24 9.58
C VAL A 95 23.44 -11.54 8.96
N LYS A 96 22.47 -10.63 9.11
CA LYS A 96 21.13 -10.81 8.55
C LYS A 96 21.10 -10.63 7.03
N ILE A 97 21.94 -9.75 6.47
CA ILE A 97 22.14 -9.64 5.01
C ILE A 97 22.66 -10.97 4.47
N ASP A 98 23.71 -11.54 5.07
CA ASP A 98 24.30 -12.80 4.65
C ASP A 98 23.30 -13.96 4.72
N GLU A 99 22.43 -13.98 5.74
CA GLU A 99 21.35 -14.97 5.91
C GLU A 99 20.29 -14.87 4.81
N LEU A 100 19.86 -13.65 4.46
CA LEU A 100 18.76 -13.40 3.53
C LEU A 100 19.22 -13.29 2.06
N TRP A 101 20.52 -13.24 1.81
CA TRP A 101 21.06 -12.99 0.48
C TRP A 101 20.79 -14.16 -0.48
N SER A 102 20.38 -13.82 -1.70
CA SER A 102 20.34 -14.75 -2.83
C SER A 102 21.04 -14.13 -4.04
N ASP A 103 21.63 -14.96 -4.91
CA ASP A 103 22.32 -14.49 -6.11
C ASP A 103 21.40 -13.72 -7.07
N ALA A 104 20.09 -13.93 -7.00
CA ALA A 104 19.11 -13.18 -7.78
C ALA A 104 19.12 -11.67 -7.44
N LEU A 105 19.49 -11.30 -6.21
CA LEU A 105 19.56 -9.90 -5.76
C LEU A 105 20.69 -9.12 -6.43
N LYS A 106 21.70 -9.78 -7.03
CA LYS A 106 22.77 -9.12 -7.80
C LYS A 106 22.24 -8.29 -8.97
N ALA A 107 21.04 -8.61 -9.47
CA ALA A 107 20.38 -7.80 -10.50
C ALA A 107 20.03 -6.38 -10.01
N PHE A 108 19.82 -6.21 -8.70
CA PHE A 108 19.49 -4.93 -8.06
C PHE A 108 20.70 -4.34 -7.32
N PHE A 109 21.59 -5.18 -6.79
CA PHE A 109 22.80 -4.78 -6.07
C PHE A 109 24.04 -5.39 -6.74
N PRO A 110 24.59 -4.77 -7.81
CA PRO A 110 25.70 -5.33 -8.59
C PRO A 110 26.99 -5.52 -7.78
N GLU A 111 27.20 -4.70 -6.74
CA GLU A 111 28.34 -4.82 -5.81
C GLU A 111 28.14 -5.95 -4.79
N GLY A 112 26.96 -6.58 -4.78
CA GLY A 112 26.65 -7.74 -3.96
C GLY A 112 26.26 -7.38 -2.54
N LYS A 113 26.37 -8.36 -1.64
CA LYS A 113 25.98 -8.26 -0.23
C LYS A 113 26.83 -7.28 0.61
N ASP A 114 27.98 -6.86 0.07
CA ASP A 114 28.89 -5.92 0.71
C ASP A 114 28.67 -4.47 0.27
N ASP A 115 27.75 -4.24 -0.69
CA ASP A 115 27.36 -2.91 -1.17
C ASP A 115 27.05 -1.99 0.04
N PRO A 116 27.75 -0.84 0.19
CA PRO A 116 27.56 0.05 1.33
C PRO A 116 26.19 0.75 1.33
N ASN A 117 25.53 0.84 0.18
CA ASN A 117 24.19 1.38 0.03
C ASN A 117 23.10 0.33 0.27
N LEU A 118 23.43 -0.96 0.33
CA LEU A 118 22.48 -1.99 0.72
C LEU A 118 22.13 -1.88 2.21
N VAL A 119 20.84 -1.75 2.51
CA VAL A 119 20.31 -1.75 3.88
C VAL A 119 19.14 -2.72 4.00
N LEU A 120 18.91 -3.16 5.24
CA LEU A 120 17.72 -3.91 5.61
C LEU A 120 16.61 -2.97 6.03
N LEU A 121 15.41 -3.27 5.56
CA LEU A 121 14.17 -2.73 6.06
C LEU A 121 13.48 -3.83 6.87
N GLU A 122 13.45 -3.65 8.19
CA GLU A 122 12.74 -4.45 9.17
C GLU A 122 11.31 -3.91 9.28
N VAL A 123 10.29 -4.74 9.08
CA VAL A 123 8.90 -4.38 9.41
C VAL A 123 8.37 -5.32 10.47
N ARG A 124 8.27 -4.83 11.71
CA ARG A 124 7.66 -5.57 12.81
C ARG A 124 6.14 -5.53 12.69
N VAL A 125 5.53 -6.70 12.59
CA VAL A 125 4.09 -6.83 12.36
C VAL A 125 3.31 -6.47 13.64
N ARG A 126 2.23 -5.70 13.48
CA ARG A 126 1.28 -5.37 14.56
C ARG A 126 -0.04 -6.10 14.39
N THR A 127 -0.65 -5.91 13.23
CA THR A 127 -1.93 -6.53 12.86
C THR A 127 -1.92 -6.87 11.39
N ALA A 128 -2.62 -7.92 11.00
CA ALA A 128 -2.84 -8.26 9.60
C ALA A 128 -4.33 -8.43 9.34
N GLU A 129 -4.89 -7.73 8.36
CA GLU A 129 -6.22 -8.00 7.85
C GLU A 129 -6.09 -8.76 6.53
N TYR A 130 -6.88 -9.82 6.36
CA TYR A 130 -6.88 -10.59 5.12
C TYR A 130 -8.28 -10.77 4.56
N TRP A 131 -8.32 -11.04 3.26
CA TRP A 131 -9.47 -11.48 2.50
C TRP A 131 -9.05 -12.71 1.71
N GLU A 132 -9.76 -13.82 1.90
CA GLU A 132 -9.55 -15.03 1.11
C GLU A 132 -10.88 -15.60 0.63
N GLY A 133 -10.87 -16.32 -0.49
CA GLY A 133 -12.07 -16.98 -0.96
C GLY A 133 -11.75 -18.15 -1.88
N PRO A 134 -12.76 -18.79 -2.48
CA PRO A 134 -12.54 -19.89 -3.40
C PRO A 134 -11.58 -19.47 -4.52
N SER A 135 -10.52 -20.24 -4.73
CA SER A 135 -9.51 -19.95 -5.77
C SER A 135 -9.89 -20.57 -7.12
N SER A 136 -10.49 -21.76 -7.12
CA SER A 136 -10.88 -22.50 -8.33
C SER A 136 -12.12 -21.93 -9.03
N LEU A 137 -12.18 -22.06 -10.36
CA LEU A 137 -13.33 -21.63 -11.16
C LEU A 137 -14.62 -22.33 -10.75
N ILE A 138 -14.55 -23.65 -10.49
CA ILE A 138 -15.68 -24.45 -10.02
C ILE A 138 -16.13 -24.01 -8.63
N GLY A 139 -15.17 -23.78 -7.72
CA GLY A 139 -15.45 -23.27 -6.37
C GLY A 139 -16.19 -21.93 -6.43
N LYS A 140 -15.66 -20.98 -7.20
CA LYS A 140 -16.28 -19.65 -7.41
C LYS A 140 -17.71 -19.75 -7.96
N LEU A 141 -17.95 -20.62 -8.95
CA LEU A 141 -19.28 -20.81 -9.54
C LEU A 141 -20.26 -21.42 -8.53
N LEU A 142 -19.85 -22.46 -7.81
CA LEU A 142 -20.69 -23.11 -6.80
C LEU A 142 -21.08 -22.12 -5.70
N THR A 143 -20.11 -21.39 -5.15
CA THR A 143 -20.38 -20.40 -4.09
C THR A 143 -21.27 -19.27 -4.58
N PHE A 144 -21.15 -18.87 -5.85
CA PHE A 144 -22.04 -17.88 -6.44
C PHE A 144 -23.49 -18.37 -6.51
N VAL A 145 -23.71 -19.61 -6.97
CA VAL A 145 -25.06 -20.21 -7.02
C VAL A 145 -25.65 -20.32 -5.62
N VAL A 146 -24.88 -20.83 -4.65
CA VAL A 146 -25.30 -20.95 -3.25
C VAL A 146 -25.64 -19.58 -2.67
N ALA A 147 -24.79 -18.57 -2.86
CA ALA A 147 -25.03 -17.21 -2.36
C ALA A 147 -26.29 -16.58 -2.97
N ARG A 148 -26.55 -16.82 -4.26
CA ARG A 148 -27.75 -16.30 -4.93
C ARG A 148 -29.03 -16.99 -4.45
N ALA A 149 -28.98 -18.29 -4.20
CA ALA A 149 -30.13 -19.07 -3.74
C ALA A 149 -30.46 -18.84 -2.27
N THR A 150 -29.43 -18.76 -1.42
CA THR A 150 -29.58 -18.70 0.05
C THR A 150 -29.52 -17.27 0.60
N GLY A 151 -28.99 -16.31 -0.17
CA GLY A 151 -28.66 -14.98 0.33
C GLY A 151 -27.45 -14.93 1.27
N ASN A 152 -26.80 -16.07 1.55
CA ASN A 152 -25.60 -16.13 2.38
C ASN A 152 -24.40 -15.68 1.56
N GLN A 153 -23.82 -14.53 1.89
CA GLN A 153 -22.65 -13.98 1.18
C GLN A 153 -21.31 -14.44 1.76
N GLU A 154 -21.29 -15.06 2.95
CA GLU A 154 -20.07 -15.51 3.61
C GLU A 154 -19.40 -16.67 2.87
N VAL A 155 -20.17 -17.46 2.09
CA VAL A 155 -19.62 -18.49 1.21
C VAL A 155 -18.76 -17.94 0.08
N LEU A 156 -18.79 -16.63 -0.21
CA LEU A 156 -17.98 -16.01 -1.25
C LEU A 156 -16.55 -15.70 -0.80
N GLY A 157 -16.28 -15.72 0.50
CA GLY A 157 -14.97 -15.46 1.06
C GLY A 157 -15.01 -15.05 2.53
N GLU A 158 -13.87 -15.18 3.18
CA GLU A 158 -13.62 -14.79 4.55
C GLU A 158 -12.85 -13.48 4.61
N ASN A 159 -13.17 -12.63 5.59
CA ASN A 159 -12.37 -11.48 5.98
C ASN A 159 -12.19 -11.49 7.50
N ARG A 160 -10.93 -11.43 7.95
CA ARG A 160 -10.58 -11.41 9.37
C ARG A 160 -9.38 -10.52 9.64
N ILE A 161 -9.34 -10.01 10.86
CA ILE A 161 -8.19 -9.32 11.43
C ILE A 161 -7.48 -10.30 12.36
N LEU A 162 -6.18 -10.44 12.16
CA LEU A 162 -5.24 -11.12 13.03
C LEU A 162 -4.51 -10.04 13.85
N ASP A 163 -4.46 -10.24 15.17
CA ASP A 163 -3.71 -9.41 16.12
C ASP A 163 -2.63 -10.26 16.77
N MET A 164 -1.39 -9.75 16.80
CA MET A 164 -0.23 -10.44 17.36
C MET A 164 -0.40 -10.85 18.83
N THR A 165 -1.24 -10.13 19.59
CA THR A 165 -1.53 -10.46 20.99
C THR A 165 -2.60 -11.53 21.16
N GLY A 166 -3.33 -11.90 20.09
CA GLY A 166 -4.47 -12.80 20.15
C GLY A 166 -5.70 -12.24 20.87
N THR A 167 -5.62 -11.02 21.42
CA THR A 167 -6.64 -10.46 22.32
C THR A 167 -7.85 -9.89 21.57
N ARG A 168 -7.76 -9.72 20.24
CA ARG A 168 -8.83 -9.17 19.40
C ARG A 168 -8.88 -9.84 18.02
N THR A 169 -9.31 -11.10 17.98
CA THR A 169 -9.93 -11.66 16.77
C THR A 169 -11.33 -11.06 16.63
N THR A 170 -11.44 -9.75 16.42
CA THR A 170 -12.75 -9.18 16.10
C THR A 170 -13.08 -9.64 14.69
N LEU A 171 -14.07 -10.52 14.54
CA LEU A 171 -14.88 -10.61 13.32
C LEU A 171 -15.43 -9.20 13.06
N ARG A 172 -14.66 -8.32 12.43
CA ARG A 172 -15.28 -7.40 11.49
C ARG A 172 -15.62 -8.26 10.29
N SER A 173 -16.74 -8.98 10.38
CA SER A 173 -17.40 -9.38 9.15
C SER A 173 -17.62 -8.08 8.38
N PRO A 174 -17.24 -7.99 7.09
CA PRO A 174 -17.62 -6.84 6.29
C PRO A 174 -19.12 -6.68 6.47
N PRO A 175 -19.66 -5.45 6.58
CA PRO A 175 -21.08 -5.27 6.74
C PRO A 175 -21.74 -6.06 5.61
N SER A 176 -22.40 -7.17 5.95
CA SER A 176 -23.07 -7.96 4.93
C SER A 176 -24.03 -7.02 4.21
N SER A 177 -24.33 -7.28 2.94
CA SER A 177 -25.27 -6.41 2.23
C SER A 177 -26.59 -6.20 2.99
N ALA A 178 -26.97 -7.12 3.90
CA ALA A 178 -28.09 -6.94 4.83
C ALA A 178 -27.85 -5.88 5.92
N GLN A 179 -26.65 -5.78 6.50
CA GLN A 179 -26.28 -4.73 7.45
C GLN A 179 -26.10 -3.37 6.77
N ALA A 180 -25.50 -3.33 5.57
CA ALA A 180 -25.42 -2.12 4.74
C ALA A 180 -26.80 -1.62 4.29
N LYS A 181 -27.73 -2.51 3.91
CA LYS A 181 -29.13 -2.17 3.60
C LYS A 181 -29.91 -1.70 4.84
N ARG A 182 -29.65 -2.27 6.03
CA ARG A 182 -30.25 -1.80 7.29
C ARG A 182 -29.75 -0.41 7.69
N ALA A 183 -28.47 -0.11 7.46
CA ALA A 183 -27.91 1.24 7.68
C ALA A 183 -28.51 2.28 6.71
N GLY A 184 -28.74 1.90 5.45
CA GLY A 184 -29.41 2.77 4.46
C GLY A 184 -30.89 3.05 4.77
N ARG A 185 -31.59 2.15 5.48
CA ARG A 185 -32.99 2.35 5.90
C ARG A 185 -33.18 3.28 7.11
N LYS A 186 -32.10 3.60 7.84
CA LYS A 186 -32.13 4.52 9.00
C LYS A 186 -31.61 5.92 8.70
N ALA A 187 -31.39 6.29 7.43
CA ALA A 187 -31.19 7.69 7.08
C ALA A 187 -32.53 8.42 7.18
N PRO A 188 -32.67 9.51 7.98
CA PRO A 188 -33.86 10.33 7.95
C PRO A 188 -34.03 10.88 6.53
N LYS A 189 -35.25 10.82 5.98
CA LYS A 189 -35.60 11.50 4.72
C LYS A 189 -35.16 12.96 4.84
N LYS A 190 -34.07 13.34 4.17
CA LYS A 190 -33.70 14.74 4.02
C LYS A 190 -34.85 15.43 3.29
N SER A 191 -35.51 16.33 4.00
CA SER A 191 -36.36 17.37 3.43
C SER A 191 -35.60 18.08 2.31
N GLY A 192 -36.31 18.40 1.22
CA GLY A 192 -35.76 18.97 -0.01
C GLY A 192 -34.90 20.23 0.20
N PRO A 193 -34.14 20.63 -0.84
CA PRO A 193 -33.22 21.75 -0.73
C PRO A 193 -33.98 23.04 -0.37
N PRO A 194 -33.43 23.90 0.50
CA PRO A 194 -34.07 25.17 0.82
C PRO A 194 -33.97 26.10 -0.39
N VAL A 195 -35.13 26.61 -0.81
CA VAL A 195 -35.26 27.68 -1.80
C VAL A 195 -34.65 28.96 -1.22
N VAL A 196 -33.51 29.39 -1.77
CA VAL A 196 -32.88 30.67 -1.44
C VAL A 196 -33.65 31.78 -2.16
N LYS A 197 -34.36 32.63 -1.42
CA LYS A 197 -34.94 33.88 -1.94
C LYS A 197 -33.82 34.90 -2.23
N PRO A 198 -33.91 35.68 -3.32
CA PRO A 198 -32.87 36.64 -3.66
C PRO A 198 -32.90 37.85 -2.70
N VAL A 199 -31.74 38.17 -2.12
CA VAL A 199 -31.52 39.40 -1.35
C VAL A 199 -31.04 40.49 -2.30
N ALA A 200 -31.78 41.60 -2.33
CA ALA A 200 -31.49 42.78 -3.15
C ALA A 200 -30.13 43.41 -2.80
N ARG A 201 -29.27 43.57 -3.80
CA ARG A 201 -27.98 44.25 -3.67
C ARG A 201 -28.14 45.73 -4.00
N LYS A 202 -27.98 46.60 -3.00
CA LYS A 202 -27.90 48.06 -3.20
C LYS A 202 -26.63 48.43 -3.95
N THR A 203 -26.82 49.25 -4.98
CA THR A 203 -25.80 49.85 -5.84
C THR A 203 -24.94 50.86 -5.06
N VAL A 204 -23.62 50.68 -5.12
CA VAL A 204 -22.64 51.75 -4.85
C VAL A 204 -21.87 52.00 -6.16
N LYS A 205 -21.80 53.28 -6.53
CA LYS A 205 -21.35 53.82 -7.82
C LYS A 205 -19.93 54.39 -7.67
N LYS A 206 -19.20 54.40 -8.79
CA LYS A 206 -17.93 55.12 -9.10
C LYS A 206 -16.63 54.51 -8.51
N THR A 207 -15.49 54.45 -9.19
CA THR A 207 -15.03 55.01 -10.49
C THR A 207 -13.83 54.18 -10.96
N ALA A 208 -13.74 53.91 -12.27
CA ALA A 208 -12.58 53.26 -12.90
C ALA A 208 -11.50 54.28 -13.25
N SER A 209 -10.23 53.94 -12.98
CA SER A 209 -9.06 54.54 -13.62
C SER A 209 -8.33 53.48 -14.46
N LYS A 210 -7.68 53.98 -15.51
CA LYS A 210 -7.33 53.37 -16.79
C LYS A 210 -5.95 52.69 -16.75
N ALA A 211 -5.79 51.65 -17.57
CA ALA A 211 -4.59 50.83 -17.81
C ALA A 211 -3.37 51.64 -18.37
N PRO A 212 -2.16 51.06 -18.60
CA PRO A 212 -1.96 50.09 -19.69
C PRO A 212 -0.90 48.97 -19.48
N ALA A 213 -0.91 48.06 -20.45
CA ALA A 213 -0.08 46.87 -20.64
C ALA A 213 1.41 47.14 -20.92
N SER A 214 2.26 46.13 -20.68
CA SER A 214 3.57 46.00 -21.35
C SER A 214 3.76 44.62 -21.98
N LYS A 215 4.24 44.65 -23.22
CA LYS A 215 4.69 43.56 -24.09
C LYS A 215 6.11 43.08 -23.69
N ALA A 216 6.55 42.04 -24.40
CA ALA A 216 7.93 41.63 -24.73
C ALA A 216 8.49 40.46 -23.88
N THR A 217 9.28 39.48 -24.38
CA THR A 217 9.77 39.06 -25.71
C THR A 217 10.54 37.74 -25.47
N LYS A 218 10.46 36.77 -26.39
CA LYS A 218 11.37 35.60 -26.44
C LYS A 218 12.76 36.01 -26.93
N PRO A 219 13.82 35.25 -26.59
CA PRO A 219 14.76 34.88 -27.65
C PRO A 219 15.17 33.41 -27.65
N ALA A 220 15.80 33.05 -28.77
CA ALA A 220 16.01 31.71 -29.29
C ALA A 220 17.40 31.11 -28.98
N THR A 221 17.44 29.78 -29.03
CA THR A 221 18.49 28.87 -29.56
C THR A 221 19.98 29.10 -29.27
N LYS A 222 20.63 28.09 -28.69
CA LYS A 222 22.00 27.67 -29.09
C LYS A 222 22.13 26.15 -29.22
N LYS A 223 22.68 25.76 -30.38
CA LYS A 223 23.08 24.42 -30.85
C LYS A 223 24.02 23.69 -29.87
N ALA A 224 23.79 22.40 -29.63
CA ALA A 224 24.81 21.47 -29.14
C ALA A 224 25.48 20.75 -30.32
N ALA A 225 26.81 20.77 -30.33
CA ALA A 225 27.66 20.20 -31.37
C ALA A 225 27.74 18.66 -31.24
N LYS A 226 27.61 17.99 -32.39
CA LYS A 226 27.82 16.56 -32.58
C LYS A 226 29.33 16.29 -32.66
N LYS A 227 29.92 15.64 -31.66
CA LYS A 227 31.28 15.08 -31.74
C LYS A 227 31.22 13.64 -32.25
N THR A 228 31.48 13.46 -33.53
CA THR A 228 31.91 12.20 -34.14
C THR A 228 33.37 11.96 -33.74
N ARG A 229 33.68 10.80 -33.14
CA ARG A 229 35.05 10.28 -33.04
C ARG A 229 35.11 8.93 -33.73
N ALA A 230 35.70 8.91 -34.91
CA ALA A 230 36.09 7.71 -35.63
C ALA A 230 37.62 7.56 -35.56
N ARG A 231 38.06 6.36 -35.15
CA ARG A 231 39.26 5.57 -35.51
C ARG A 231 40.65 6.20 -35.79
N ARG A 232 41.65 5.43 -35.31
CA ARG A 232 43.11 5.30 -35.61
C ARG A 232 43.96 5.73 -34.40
N LYS A 233 44.90 4.95 -33.88
CA LYS A 233 45.53 3.67 -34.22
C LYS A 233 45.58 2.81 -32.96
#